data_AF-A0A2G5DVV5-F1
#
_entry.id   AF-A0A2G5DVV5-F1
#
_cell.length_a   1.000
_cell.length_b   1.000
_cell.length_c   1.000
_cell.angle_alpha   90.00
_cell.angle_beta   90.00
_cell.angle_gamma   90.00
#
_symmetry.space_group_name_H-M   'P 1'
#
loop_
_entity.id
_entity.type
_entity.pdbx_description
1 polymer ?
#
loop_
_entity_poly.entity_id
_entity_poly.type
_entity_poly.pdbx_seq_one_letter_code
_entity_poly.pdbx_strand_id
1 'polypeptide(L)'
;MRNPIGSTAAQPPPRRKGAATRAWLVISDSGNSHFEEVGKHSIMRRTGLPARDLRILDPVLLYPSTILGRERAIVVNMEHIKAIITATEVLVLNSKDPLVAPFVRDLEHRVSNSNRDRPLGTEGSHTDLEGMGNATAMFPMVPASNETSEENHSPLKNINTTNEMNDNSPRDRLDAIKAGGPHVLPFEFKALEVCLESSCRRLETETSTLEQEAYPALDELTSKISTLNLQRVRHIKSRLVALFGRVQKVRDELENLLDDDMDMAEMYLTDKLVNQQAEDIAPSEEVNNDASELDDESDDDSNKSNSANTTGFKPNIEELEMLLEAYFAQIEGTLNKLSTVCITSYSFPPAINLLIFSNNNFEMFEIT
;
A
#
# COMPACT_ATOMS: atom_id res chain seq x y z
N MET A 1 80.99 9.80 -11.14
CA MET A 1 80.44 8.42 -11.18
C MET A 1 79.04 8.44 -10.56
N ARG A 2 78.11 7.60 -11.06
CA ARG A 2 76.85 7.14 -10.46
C ARG A 2 76.13 8.06 -9.43
N ASN A 3 75.00 8.63 -9.83
CA ASN A 3 73.92 8.95 -8.87
C ASN A 3 73.26 7.63 -8.39
N PRO A 4 72.81 7.53 -7.12
CA PRO A 4 72.01 6.41 -6.64
C PRO A 4 70.54 6.54 -7.09
N ILE A 5 69.86 5.40 -7.28
CA ILE A 5 68.44 5.34 -7.65
C ILE A 5 67.60 5.30 -6.36
N GLY A 6 66.81 6.34 -6.12
CA GLY A 6 65.80 6.34 -5.04
C GLY A 6 64.56 5.57 -5.46
N SER A 7 64.35 4.38 -4.91
CA SER A 7 63.12 3.59 -5.16
C SER A 7 61.96 4.13 -4.33
N THR A 8 61.11 4.96 -4.93
CA THR A 8 59.85 5.40 -4.32
C THR A 8 58.83 4.28 -4.40
N ALA A 9 58.74 3.46 -3.36
CA ALA A 9 57.68 2.46 -3.21
C ALA A 9 56.30 3.16 -3.15
N ALA A 10 55.52 3.02 -4.21
CA ALA A 10 54.17 3.56 -4.26
C ALA A 10 53.28 2.83 -3.24
N GLN A 11 52.78 3.56 -2.25
CA GLN A 11 51.75 3.02 -1.35
C GLN A 11 50.49 2.72 -2.18
N PRO A 12 49.81 1.58 -1.95
CA PRO A 12 48.53 1.31 -2.59
C PRO A 12 47.51 2.37 -2.17
N PRO A 13 46.64 2.85 -3.08
CA PRO A 13 45.66 3.87 -2.74
C PRO A 13 44.73 3.35 -1.63
N PRO A 14 44.29 4.22 -0.69
CA PRO A 14 43.44 3.80 0.41
C PRO A 14 42.15 3.20 -0.14
N ARG A 15 41.92 1.92 0.13
CA ARG A 15 40.68 1.22 -0.21
C ARG A 15 39.51 1.85 0.54
N ARG A 16 38.89 2.87 -0.05
CA ARG A 16 37.59 3.39 0.39
C ARG A 16 36.60 2.23 0.39
N LYS A 17 36.31 1.68 1.56
CA LYS A 17 35.09 0.88 1.81
C LYS A 17 33.89 1.82 1.74
N GLY A 18 33.57 2.27 0.52
CA GLY A 18 32.42 3.11 0.25
C GLY A 18 31.16 2.31 0.52
N ALA A 19 30.52 2.54 1.66
CA ALA A 19 29.11 2.22 1.82
C ALA A 19 28.36 3.11 0.83
N ALA A 20 27.95 2.54 -0.31
CA ALA A 20 27.34 3.29 -1.39
C ALA A 20 26.10 4.05 -0.88
N THR A 21 26.13 5.37 -0.98
CA THR A 21 24.96 6.22 -0.81
C THR A 21 24.00 5.98 -1.98
N ARG A 22 22.70 6.10 -1.71
CA ARG A 22 21.65 6.14 -2.73
C ARG A 22 20.92 7.48 -2.59
N ALA A 23 20.56 8.08 -3.71
CA ALA A 23 19.66 9.22 -3.71
C ALA A 23 18.22 8.72 -3.50
N TRP A 24 17.59 9.19 -2.44
CA TRP A 24 16.18 9.00 -2.14
C TRP A 24 15.45 10.32 -2.37
N LEU A 25 14.20 10.25 -2.82
CA LEU A 25 13.26 11.36 -2.65
C LEU A 25 12.49 11.11 -1.35
N VAL A 26 12.60 12.03 -0.42
CA VAL A 26 11.89 12.03 0.86
C VAL A 26 10.65 12.91 0.70
N ILE A 27 9.47 12.38 0.99
CA ILE A 27 8.19 13.12 0.95
C ILE A 27 7.57 13.02 2.35
N SER A 28 7.34 14.16 2.99
CA SER A 28 6.78 14.25 4.35
C SER A 28 5.25 14.22 4.38
N ASP A 29 4.68 13.96 5.56
CA ASP A 29 3.28 14.18 5.97
C ASP A 29 2.66 15.52 5.53
N SER A 30 3.49 16.57 5.44
CA SER A 30 3.11 17.89 4.97
C SER A 30 3.05 18.03 3.44
N GLY A 31 3.42 16.99 2.69
CA GLY A 31 3.53 16.98 1.23
C GLY A 31 4.82 17.61 0.69
N ASN A 32 5.68 18.18 1.55
CA ASN A 32 6.98 18.72 1.15
C ASN A 32 7.95 17.59 0.77
N SER A 33 8.57 17.71 -0.41
CA SER A 33 9.54 16.74 -0.93
C SER A 33 10.95 17.31 -1.08
N HIS A 34 11.97 16.48 -0.83
CA HIS A 34 13.39 16.83 -1.01
C HIS A 34 14.26 15.60 -1.33
N PHE A 35 15.43 15.83 -1.93
CA PHE A 35 16.39 14.76 -2.24
C PHE A 35 17.43 14.60 -1.13
N GLU A 36 17.68 13.37 -0.69
CA GLU A 36 18.67 13.03 0.34
C GLU A 36 19.58 11.88 -0.14
N GLU A 37 20.91 12.03 -0.02
CA GLU A 37 21.86 10.96 -0.35
C GLU A 37 22.21 10.13 0.89
N VAL A 38 21.48 9.03 1.09
CA VAL A 38 21.52 8.23 2.32
C VAL A 38 22.19 6.88 2.08
N GLY A 39 23.16 6.54 2.93
CA GLY A 39 23.80 5.23 2.95
C GLY A 39 22.96 4.18 3.68
N LYS A 40 23.01 2.91 3.24
CA LYS A 40 22.17 1.81 3.75
C LYS A 40 22.01 1.77 5.29
N HIS A 41 23.10 1.88 6.04
CA HIS A 41 23.07 1.80 7.52
C HIS A 41 22.31 2.97 8.18
N SER A 42 22.20 4.12 7.53
CA SER A 42 21.41 5.26 8.02
C SER A 42 19.91 5.02 7.78
N ILE A 43 19.51 4.51 6.60
CA ILE A 43 18.14 4.05 6.34
C ILE A 43 17.72 2.97 7.36
N MET A 44 18.56 1.96 7.61
CA MET A 44 18.28 0.91 8.61
C MET A 44 18.03 1.50 10.01
N ARG A 45 18.81 2.50 10.44
CA ARG A 45 18.62 3.15 11.75
C ARG A 45 17.34 3.98 11.80
N ARG A 46 17.06 4.75 10.73
CA ARG A 46 15.87 5.62 10.59
C ARG A 46 14.57 4.82 10.65
N THR A 47 14.49 3.78 9.84
CA THR A 47 13.28 2.97 9.57
C THR A 47 13.17 1.69 10.39
N GLY A 48 14.20 1.29 11.13
CA GLY A 48 14.28 -0.01 11.83
C GLY A 48 14.53 -1.22 10.91
N LEU A 49 14.46 -1.05 9.58
CA LEU A 49 14.45 -2.17 8.64
C LEU A 49 15.74 -3.02 8.65
N PRO A 50 15.62 -4.36 8.65
CA PRO A 50 16.77 -5.25 8.63
C PRO A 50 17.49 -5.21 7.28
N ALA A 51 18.76 -5.61 7.28
CA ALA A 51 19.60 -5.57 6.08
C ALA A 51 19.14 -6.51 4.94
N ARG A 52 18.21 -7.44 5.20
CA ARG A 52 17.54 -8.30 4.23
C ARG A 52 16.55 -7.50 3.39
N ASP A 53 15.60 -6.84 4.04
CA ASP A 53 14.40 -6.28 3.41
C ASP A 53 14.77 -5.09 2.50
N LEU A 54 15.78 -4.29 2.90
CA LEU A 54 16.41 -3.28 2.04
C LEU A 54 17.14 -3.82 0.78
N ARG A 55 17.20 -5.14 0.55
CA ARG A 55 17.65 -5.72 -0.73
C ARG A 55 16.51 -5.85 -1.74
N ILE A 56 15.26 -5.95 -1.30
CA ILE A 56 14.08 -6.03 -2.18
C ILE A 56 14.02 -4.77 -3.06
N LEU A 57 14.30 -3.63 -2.42
CA LEU A 57 14.42 -2.31 -3.04
C LEU A 57 15.71 -2.10 -3.86
N ASP A 58 16.56 -3.10 -4.06
CA ASP A 58 17.80 -2.91 -4.83
C ASP A 58 17.49 -2.74 -6.34
N PRO A 59 17.98 -1.68 -7.02
CA PRO A 59 17.78 -1.53 -8.47
C PRO A 59 18.48 -2.60 -9.32
N VAL A 60 19.49 -3.28 -8.79
CA VAL A 60 20.24 -4.34 -9.50
C VAL A 60 19.56 -5.72 -9.36
N LEU A 61 18.60 -5.87 -8.44
CA LEU A 61 17.94 -7.14 -8.13
C LEU A 61 16.47 -7.11 -8.54
N LEU A 62 16.10 -8.04 -9.42
CA LEU A 62 14.74 -8.23 -9.92
C LEU A 62 13.92 -9.11 -8.96
N TYR A 63 13.58 -8.54 -7.80
CA TYR A 63 12.61 -9.15 -6.88
C TYR A 63 11.18 -9.07 -7.45
N PRO A 64 10.29 -10.03 -7.12
CA PRO A 64 8.86 -9.96 -7.46
C PRO A 64 8.19 -8.79 -6.74
N SER A 65 6.92 -8.52 -7.06
CA SER A 65 6.09 -7.62 -6.25
C SER A 65 6.13 -8.05 -4.78
N THR A 66 6.23 -7.10 -3.84
CA THR A 66 6.22 -7.38 -2.40
C THR A 66 5.73 -6.18 -1.59
N ILE A 67 4.91 -6.42 -0.57
CA ILE A 67 4.50 -5.46 0.48
C ILE A 67 4.87 -6.11 1.82
N LEU A 68 5.74 -5.49 2.62
CA LEU A 68 6.11 -6.01 3.94
C LEU A 68 5.78 -5.01 5.06
N GLY A 69 4.93 -5.43 5.98
CA GLY A 69 4.77 -4.78 7.28
C GLY A 69 5.99 -4.99 8.19
N ARG A 70 6.36 -3.93 8.93
CA ARG A 70 7.29 -3.95 10.06
C ARG A 70 6.91 -2.84 11.02
N GLU A 71 7.09 -3.10 12.31
CA GLU A 71 7.05 -2.21 13.49
C GLU A 71 7.14 -0.70 13.24
N ARG A 72 8.07 -0.24 12.38
CA ARG A 72 8.35 1.18 12.12
C ARG A 72 8.35 1.59 10.63
N ALA A 73 8.02 0.67 9.71
CA ALA A 73 8.02 0.95 8.27
C ALA A 73 7.29 -0.12 7.42
N ILE A 74 6.58 0.30 6.37
CA ILE A 74 6.10 -0.58 5.28
C ILE A 74 7.10 -0.55 4.13
N VAL A 75 7.55 -1.70 3.64
CA VAL A 75 8.39 -1.79 2.44
C VAL A 75 7.53 -2.14 1.23
N VAL A 76 7.55 -1.29 0.20
CA VAL A 76 6.77 -1.50 -1.03
C VAL A 76 7.71 -1.63 -2.23
N ASN A 77 7.65 -2.79 -2.89
CA ASN A 77 8.28 -3.06 -4.17
C ASN A 77 7.20 -3.53 -5.15
N MET A 78 6.60 -2.63 -5.92
CA MET A 78 5.51 -2.98 -6.84
C MET A 78 5.74 -2.33 -8.20
N GLU A 79 5.80 -3.15 -9.26
CA GLU A 79 6.05 -2.71 -10.63
C GLU A 79 7.34 -1.86 -10.78
N HIS A 80 7.22 -0.53 -10.77
CA HIS A 80 8.36 0.42 -10.82
C HIS A 80 8.56 1.19 -9.52
N ILE A 81 7.62 1.07 -8.57
CA ILE A 81 7.61 1.78 -7.29
C ILE A 81 8.46 0.98 -6.30
N LYS A 82 9.56 1.58 -5.87
CA LYS A 82 10.44 1.07 -4.82
C LYS A 82 10.49 2.10 -3.69
N ALA A 83 9.71 1.87 -2.65
CA ALA A 83 9.47 2.82 -1.57
C ALA A 83 9.61 2.18 -0.17
N ILE A 84 9.90 3.03 0.81
CA ILE A 84 9.70 2.74 2.23
C ILE A 84 8.73 3.78 2.77
N ILE A 85 7.63 3.36 3.36
CA ILE A 85 6.65 4.22 4.02
C ILE A 85 6.93 4.15 5.53
N THR A 86 6.89 5.27 6.21
CA THR A 86 6.88 5.38 7.68
C THR A 86 5.62 6.13 8.13
N ALA A 87 5.39 6.31 9.43
CA ALA A 87 4.26 7.09 9.95
C ALA A 87 4.29 8.60 9.57
N THR A 88 5.43 9.14 9.10
CA THR A 88 5.58 10.59 8.86
C THR A 88 6.25 10.96 7.53
N GLU A 89 6.81 9.99 6.81
CA GLU A 89 7.50 10.22 5.53
C GLU A 89 7.54 8.96 4.63
N VAL A 90 7.60 9.18 3.32
CA VAL A 90 7.87 8.15 2.30
C VAL A 90 9.25 8.40 1.67
N LEU A 91 10.05 7.33 1.56
CA LEU A 91 11.39 7.31 0.97
C LEU A 91 11.33 6.57 -0.37
N VAL A 92 11.31 7.31 -1.48
CA VAL A 92 11.14 6.79 -2.85
C VAL A 92 12.49 6.68 -3.58
N LEU A 93 12.81 5.51 -4.12
CA LEU A 93 13.94 5.31 -5.03
C LEU A 93 13.58 5.64 -6.49
N ASN A 94 14.61 5.94 -7.28
CA ASN A 94 14.51 6.11 -8.74
C ASN A 94 13.46 7.15 -9.21
N SER A 95 13.08 8.13 -8.39
CA SER A 95 12.07 9.17 -8.71
C SER A 95 12.37 10.04 -9.95
N LYS A 96 13.56 9.92 -10.54
CA LYS A 96 13.95 10.53 -11.83
C LYS A 96 13.50 9.70 -13.05
N ASP A 97 12.98 8.50 -12.84
CA ASP A 97 12.38 7.64 -13.87
C ASP A 97 11.01 8.22 -14.29
N PRO A 98 10.77 8.48 -15.59
CA PRO A 98 9.47 8.92 -16.11
C PRO A 98 8.29 8.01 -15.73
N LEU A 99 8.55 6.74 -15.38
CA LEU A 99 7.54 5.78 -14.96
C LEU A 99 7.13 5.94 -13.48
N VAL A 100 7.97 6.60 -12.66
CA VAL A 100 7.76 6.88 -11.23
C VAL A 100 7.31 8.32 -10.99
N ALA A 101 7.62 9.25 -11.90
CA ALA A 101 7.23 10.65 -11.80
C ALA A 101 5.71 10.93 -11.64
N PRO A 102 4.77 10.14 -12.22
CA PRO A 102 3.34 10.30 -11.96
C PRO A 102 2.98 9.97 -10.51
N PHE A 103 3.44 8.81 -10.01
CA PHE A 103 3.25 8.35 -8.64
C PHE A 103 3.72 9.39 -7.61
N VAL A 104 4.90 9.99 -7.82
CA VAL A 104 5.43 11.04 -6.93
C VAL A 104 4.48 12.23 -6.85
N ARG A 105 3.97 12.72 -7.99
CA ARG A 105 3.03 13.85 -8.02
C ARG A 105 1.71 13.51 -7.33
N ASP A 106 1.17 12.33 -7.61
CA ASP A 106 -0.10 11.88 -7.05
C ASP A 106 0.03 11.78 -5.51
N LEU A 107 1.17 11.28 -5.02
CA LEU A 107 1.50 11.19 -3.59
C LEU A 107 1.66 12.57 -2.93
N GLU A 108 2.50 13.46 -3.49
CA GLU A 108 2.68 14.84 -3.02
C GLU A 108 1.33 15.58 -2.91
N HIS A 109 0.50 15.49 -3.94
CA HIS A 109 -0.82 16.14 -3.99
C HIS A 109 -1.82 15.52 -3.00
N ARG A 110 -1.92 14.19 -2.97
CA ARG A 110 -2.87 13.49 -2.09
C ARG A 110 -2.56 13.77 -0.63
N VAL A 111 -1.28 13.69 -0.23
CA VAL A 111 -0.82 14.01 1.13
C VAL A 111 -1.14 15.47 1.49
N SER A 112 -0.68 16.44 0.66
CA SER A 112 -0.85 17.89 0.91
C SER A 112 -2.29 18.32 1.24
N ASN A 113 -3.28 17.70 0.61
CA ASN A 113 -4.68 18.11 0.76
C ASN A 113 -5.30 17.77 2.13
N SER A 114 -4.88 16.69 2.80
CA SER A 114 -5.55 16.23 4.05
C SER A 114 -5.30 17.14 5.25
N ASN A 115 -4.18 17.89 5.27
CA ASN A 115 -3.94 18.91 6.29
C ASN A 115 -4.95 20.09 6.23
N ARG A 116 -5.88 20.10 5.27
CA ARG A 116 -6.95 21.09 5.12
C ARG A 116 -8.31 20.62 5.64
N ASP A 117 -8.50 19.32 5.81
CA ASP A 117 -9.79 18.72 6.19
C ASP A 117 -9.94 18.50 7.71
N ARG A 118 -8.91 18.84 8.49
CA ARG A 118 -8.97 18.80 9.96
C ARG A 118 -9.98 19.85 10.45
N PRO A 119 -11.13 19.48 11.05
CA PRO A 119 -12.17 20.44 11.39
C PRO A 119 -11.64 21.49 12.37
N LEU A 120 -11.77 22.77 12.00
CA LEU A 120 -11.33 23.86 12.86
C LEU A 120 -12.26 23.92 14.09
N GLY A 121 -11.71 23.62 15.28
CA GLY A 121 -12.45 23.74 16.52
C GLY A 121 -12.76 25.21 16.79
N THR A 122 -13.98 25.64 16.48
CA THR A 122 -14.42 27.03 16.66
C THR A 122 -14.50 27.36 18.14
N GLU A 123 -13.51 28.11 18.63
CA GLU A 123 -13.54 28.72 19.96
C GLU A 123 -14.76 29.65 20.11
N GLY A 124 -15.36 29.67 21.30
CA GLY A 124 -16.64 30.33 21.52
C GLY A 124 -16.58 31.86 21.47
N SER A 125 -17.49 32.49 20.71
CA SER A 125 -17.77 33.92 20.75
C SER A 125 -19.27 34.16 20.97
N HIS A 126 -19.65 34.49 22.19
CA HIS A 126 -21.04 34.79 22.58
C HIS A 126 -21.39 36.24 22.19
N THR A 127 -22.25 36.42 21.19
CA THR A 127 -22.84 37.74 20.87
C THR A 127 -24.28 37.60 20.41
N ASP A 128 -25.22 38.00 21.26
CA ASP A 128 -26.65 38.04 20.98
C ASP A 128 -27.00 39.27 20.13
N LEU A 129 -27.69 39.10 19.00
CA LEU A 129 -28.48 40.18 18.38
C LEU A 129 -29.57 39.66 17.43
N GLU A 130 -30.77 40.25 17.53
CA GLU A 130 -31.88 40.03 16.59
C GLU A 130 -31.68 40.84 15.29
N GLY A 131 -32.07 40.28 14.13
CA GLY A 131 -32.01 41.02 12.86
C GLY A 131 -32.71 40.30 11.71
N MET A 132 -33.84 40.85 11.25
CA MET A 132 -34.62 40.27 10.14
C MET A 132 -33.98 40.60 8.78
N GLY A 133 -33.47 39.56 8.10
CA GLY A 133 -32.84 39.63 6.77
C GLY A 133 -33.62 38.85 5.72
N ASN A 134 -34.19 39.57 4.77
CA ASN A 134 -35.09 39.12 3.71
C ASN A 134 -34.43 38.31 2.55
N ALA A 135 -35.27 37.48 1.91
CA ALA A 135 -35.35 37.22 0.45
C ALA A 135 -35.03 35.80 -0.10
N THR A 136 -36.12 35.07 -0.42
CA THR A 136 -36.45 34.60 -1.78
C THR A 136 -35.75 33.36 -2.39
N ALA A 137 -36.62 32.47 -2.94
CA ALA A 137 -36.37 31.45 -3.96
C ALA A 137 -35.61 30.15 -3.57
N MET A 138 -35.87 28.98 -4.17
CA MET A 138 -37.04 28.51 -4.94
C MET A 138 -36.92 26.97 -5.16
N PHE A 139 -37.83 26.18 -4.60
CA PHE A 139 -37.94 24.73 -4.89
C PHE A 139 -39.29 24.41 -5.55
N PRO A 140 -39.32 23.76 -6.73
CA PRO A 140 -40.58 23.42 -7.41
C PRO A 140 -41.32 22.25 -6.75
N MET A 141 -42.65 22.31 -6.73
CA MET A 141 -43.55 21.26 -6.24
C MET A 141 -44.62 20.94 -7.29
N VAL A 142 -44.66 19.69 -7.78
CA VAL A 142 -45.75 19.09 -8.58
C VAL A 142 -45.70 17.56 -8.41
N PRO A 143 -46.79 16.79 -8.65
CA PRO A 143 -47.50 16.20 -7.52
C PRO A 143 -47.65 14.67 -7.58
N ALA A 144 -48.23 14.09 -6.52
CA ALA A 144 -48.58 12.67 -6.42
C ALA A 144 -49.93 12.32 -7.05
N SER A 145 -50.13 11.03 -7.36
CA SER A 145 -51.43 10.38 -7.57
C SER A 145 -51.31 8.87 -7.28
N ASN A 146 -52.23 8.37 -6.46
CA ASN A 146 -52.79 7.01 -6.25
C ASN A 146 -52.14 5.79 -6.95
N GLU A 147 -52.07 4.58 -6.37
CA GLU A 147 -52.56 3.99 -5.11
C GLU A 147 -51.67 2.73 -4.78
N THR A 148 -51.91 1.73 -3.90
CA THR A 148 -53.09 1.18 -3.18
C THR A 148 -52.62 0.39 -1.92
N SER A 149 -53.53 -0.37 -1.27
CA SER A 149 -53.29 -1.63 -0.51
C SER A 149 -52.71 -1.61 0.93
N GLU A 150 -53.66 -1.54 1.89
CA GLU A 150 -53.90 -2.53 2.96
C GLU A 150 -52.94 -2.71 4.17
N GLU A 151 -53.42 -2.21 5.32
CA GLU A 151 -53.52 -2.83 6.66
C GLU A 151 -52.30 -3.56 7.28
N ASN A 152 -51.87 -3.24 8.51
CA ASN A 152 -52.60 -3.68 9.71
C ASN A 152 -52.26 -2.94 11.03
N HIS A 153 -53.31 -2.81 11.87
CA HIS A 153 -53.37 -2.63 13.34
C HIS A 153 -52.34 -1.83 14.16
N SER A 154 -52.85 -0.74 14.77
CA SER A 154 -52.41 -0.13 16.05
C SER A 154 -53.15 -0.80 17.25
N PRO A 155 -52.84 -0.55 18.57
CA PRO A 155 -52.95 0.79 19.19
C PRO A 155 -52.00 1.18 20.36
N LEU A 156 -52.02 2.49 20.63
CA LEU A 156 -51.36 3.28 21.70
C LEU A 156 -51.67 2.83 23.16
N LYS A 157 -50.74 3.08 24.12
CA LYS A 157 -50.89 4.16 25.15
C LYS A 157 -49.76 4.36 26.19
N ASN A 158 -49.46 5.65 26.41
CA ASN A 158 -49.16 6.38 27.67
C ASN A 158 -47.96 6.06 28.62
N ILE A 159 -47.04 7.04 28.66
CA ILE A 159 -46.66 7.88 29.83
C ILE A 159 -46.25 7.20 31.16
N ASN A 160 -44.99 7.38 31.56
CA ASN A 160 -44.65 8.06 32.83
C ASN A 160 -43.19 8.57 32.88
N THR A 161 -42.97 9.67 33.59
CA THR A 161 -41.67 10.34 33.79
C THR A 161 -41.09 10.01 35.17
N THR A 162 -39.78 9.76 35.26
CA THR A 162 -38.98 9.89 36.49
C THR A 162 -37.57 10.38 36.17
N ASN A 163 -37.00 11.20 37.06
CA ASN A 163 -35.67 11.79 36.92
C ASN A 163 -34.53 10.83 37.35
N GLU A 164 -33.29 11.28 37.12
CA GLU A 164 -32.05 10.90 37.81
C GLU A 164 -31.57 9.44 37.55
N MET A 165 -30.29 9.16 37.26
CA MET A 165 -29.06 9.82 37.72
C MET A 165 -27.97 9.95 36.63
N ASN A 166 -26.91 10.70 36.97
CA ASN A 166 -25.68 10.86 36.20
C ASN A 166 -24.75 9.64 36.33
N ASP A 167 -24.43 8.97 35.22
CA ASP A 167 -23.38 7.94 35.14
C ASP A 167 -22.55 8.09 33.84
N ASN A 168 -21.24 8.34 33.99
CA ASN A 168 -20.31 8.53 32.87
C ASN A 168 -19.70 7.19 32.44
N SER A 169 -20.48 6.35 31.75
CA SER A 169 -20.01 5.08 31.18
C SER A 169 -19.42 5.27 29.78
N PRO A 170 -18.22 4.74 29.45
CA PRO A 170 -17.53 5.00 28.18
C PRO A 170 -18.08 4.18 26.99
N ARG A 171 -19.40 4.22 26.77
CA ARG A 171 -20.09 3.48 25.68
C ARG A 171 -20.55 4.35 24.50
N ASP A 172 -20.82 5.64 24.70
CA ASP A 172 -21.24 6.57 23.64
C ASP A 172 -20.20 6.81 22.53
N ARG A 173 -18.96 6.31 22.68
CA ARG A 173 -17.94 6.40 21.62
C ARG A 173 -18.14 5.40 20.48
N LEU A 174 -19.00 4.39 20.62
CA LEU A 174 -19.14 3.32 19.62
C LEU A 174 -20.21 3.60 18.55
N ASP A 175 -21.31 4.30 18.86
CA ASP A 175 -22.34 4.63 17.87
C ASP A 175 -22.04 5.89 17.04
N ALA A 176 -21.00 6.66 17.40
CA ALA A 176 -20.51 7.80 16.61
C ALA A 176 -19.98 7.39 15.23
N ILE A 177 -19.59 6.13 15.04
CA ILE A 177 -18.99 5.58 13.80
C ILE A 177 -19.99 5.50 12.63
N LYS A 178 -21.30 5.61 12.91
CA LYS A 178 -22.36 5.62 11.86
C LYS A 178 -22.66 7.01 11.27
N ALA A 179 -21.98 8.06 11.71
CA ALA A 179 -22.08 9.39 11.13
C ALA A 179 -21.06 9.55 9.99
N GLY A 180 -21.52 9.50 8.74
CA GLY A 180 -20.68 9.51 7.53
C GLY A 180 -19.97 10.84 7.23
N GLY A 181 -19.01 11.23 8.07
CA GLY A 181 -17.90 12.07 7.63
C GLY A 181 -16.84 11.22 6.91
N PRO A 182 -16.01 11.80 6.03
CA PRO A 182 -14.91 11.07 5.41
C PRO A 182 -13.87 10.70 6.49
N HIS A 183 -13.70 9.40 6.75
CA HIS A 183 -12.63 8.92 7.61
C HIS A 183 -11.30 9.22 6.92
N VAL A 184 -10.39 9.91 7.61
CA VAL A 184 -9.12 10.34 7.03
C VAL A 184 -8.09 9.26 7.32
N LEU A 185 -7.82 8.42 6.31
CA LEU A 185 -6.82 7.36 6.36
C LEU A 185 -5.49 7.86 6.98
N PRO A 186 -4.88 7.10 7.90
CA PRO A 186 -3.52 7.32 8.38
C PRO A 186 -2.52 7.55 7.23
N PHE A 187 -1.46 8.32 7.50
CA PHE A 187 -0.49 8.72 6.49
C PHE A 187 0.13 7.53 5.75
N GLU A 188 0.41 6.44 6.47
CA GLU A 188 0.99 5.22 5.95
C GLU A 188 0.04 4.48 4.99
N PHE A 189 -1.25 4.36 5.30
CA PHE A 189 -2.24 3.71 4.43
C PHE A 189 -2.59 4.58 3.24
N LYS A 190 -2.54 5.90 3.40
CA LYS A 190 -2.68 6.85 2.31
C LYS A 190 -1.49 6.85 1.34
N ALA A 191 -0.27 6.64 1.85
CA ALA A 191 0.90 6.41 1.02
C ALA A 191 0.84 5.04 0.30
N LEU A 192 0.33 4.01 0.98
CA LEU A 192 0.10 2.67 0.43
C LEU A 192 -0.98 2.69 -0.66
N GLU A 193 -2.11 3.37 -0.43
CA GLU A 193 -3.19 3.62 -1.40
C GLU A 193 -2.61 4.15 -2.72
N VAL A 194 -1.78 5.20 -2.68
CA VAL A 194 -1.19 5.77 -3.90
C VAL A 194 -0.17 4.81 -4.58
N CYS A 195 0.51 3.94 -3.82
CA CYS A 195 1.36 2.89 -4.38
C CYS A 195 0.52 1.82 -5.12
N LEU A 196 -0.58 1.38 -4.50
CA LEU A 196 -1.52 0.40 -5.06
C LEU A 196 -2.25 0.97 -6.29
N GLU A 197 -2.84 2.16 -6.16
CA GLU A 197 -3.54 2.89 -7.20
C GLU A 197 -2.67 3.03 -8.45
N SER A 198 -1.42 3.49 -8.29
CA SER A 198 -0.50 3.69 -9.40
C SER A 198 -0.04 2.36 -10.03
N SER A 199 0.11 1.30 -9.24
CA SER A 199 0.48 -0.03 -9.73
C SER A 199 -0.66 -0.68 -10.53
N CYS A 200 -1.86 -0.74 -9.97
CA CYS A 200 -3.05 -1.31 -10.61
C CYS A 200 -3.44 -0.52 -11.87
N ARG A 201 -3.47 0.82 -11.80
CA ARG A 201 -3.72 1.72 -12.96
C ARG A 201 -2.77 1.44 -14.12
N ARG A 202 -1.49 1.17 -13.86
CA ARG A 202 -0.51 0.83 -14.91
C ARG A 202 -0.79 -0.52 -15.55
N LEU A 203 -1.05 -1.55 -14.74
CA LEU A 203 -1.34 -2.91 -15.21
C LEU A 203 -2.65 -2.96 -16.01
N GLU A 204 -3.69 -2.23 -15.57
CA GLU A 204 -4.96 -2.08 -16.27
C GLU A 204 -4.82 -1.32 -17.61
N THR A 205 -3.97 -0.27 -17.63
CA THR A 205 -3.66 0.49 -18.85
C THR A 205 -2.89 -0.38 -19.86
N GLU A 206 -1.89 -1.15 -19.42
CA GLU A 206 -1.13 -2.05 -20.28
C GLU A 206 -2.02 -3.19 -20.81
N THR A 207 -2.90 -3.72 -19.96
CA THR A 207 -3.92 -4.74 -20.33
C THR A 207 -4.86 -4.21 -21.41
N SER A 208 -5.39 -3.01 -21.23
CA SER A 208 -6.33 -2.40 -22.19
C SER A 208 -5.65 -1.98 -23.50
N THR A 209 -4.36 -1.62 -23.45
CA THR A 209 -3.55 -1.37 -24.65
C THR A 209 -3.31 -2.69 -25.41
N LEU A 210 -2.95 -3.75 -24.69
CA LEU A 210 -2.70 -5.07 -25.26
C LEU A 210 -3.95 -5.68 -25.90
N GLU A 211 -5.12 -5.53 -25.26
CA GLU A 211 -6.43 -5.89 -25.79
C GLU A 211 -6.72 -5.20 -27.14
N GLN A 212 -6.52 -3.88 -27.21
CA GLN A 212 -6.72 -3.08 -28.42
C GLN A 212 -5.74 -3.44 -29.55
N GLU A 213 -4.53 -3.90 -29.23
CA GLU A 213 -3.59 -4.44 -30.20
C GLU A 213 -3.91 -5.88 -30.63
N ALA A 214 -4.47 -6.69 -29.72
CA ALA A 214 -4.74 -8.11 -29.93
C ALA A 214 -5.85 -8.34 -30.95
N TYR A 215 -7.07 -7.82 -30.73
CA TYR A 215 -8.20 -8.13 -31.60
C TYR A 215 -7.94 -7.83 -33.09
N PRO A 216 -7.36 -6.68 -33.49
CA PRO A 216 -7.02 -6.43 -34.89
C PRO A 216 -5.93 -7.36 -35.44
N ALA A 217 -4.94 -7.76 -34.63
CA ALA A 217 -3.88 -8.68 -35.06
C ALA A 217 -4.40 -10.12 -35.24
N LEU A 218 -5.38 -10.53 -34.43
CA LEU A 218 -6.04 -11.83 -34.51
C LEU A 218 -6.98 -11.89 -35.74
N ASP A 219 -7.74 -10.83 -36.02
CA ASP A 219 -8.54 -10.71 -37.25
C ASP A 219 -7.65 -10.66 -38.51
N GLU A 220 -6.59 -9.85 -38.51
CA GLU A 220 -5.63 -9.75 -39.63
C GLU A 220 -4.94 -11.10 -39.93
N LEU A 221 -4.64 -11.90 -38.89
CA LEU A 221 -4.10 -13.25 -39.04
C LEU A 221 -5.16 -14.24 -39.59
N THR A 222 -6.42 -14.10 -39.17
CA THR A 222 -7.55 -14.92 -39.66
C THR A 222 -7.83 -14.64 -41.13
N SER A 223 -7.81 -13.38 -41.53
CA SER A 223 -7.96 -12.93 -42.92
C SER A 223 -6.78 -13.36 -43.80
N LYS A 224 -5.55 -13.28 -43.25
CA LYS A 224 -4.32 -13.57 -44.01
C LYS A 224 -3.22 -14.17 -43.12
N ILE A 225 -3.01 -15.48 -43.27
CA ILE A 225 -1.84 -16.16 -42.71
C ILE A 225 -0.59 -15.65 -43.42
N SER A 226 0.26 -14.90 -42.70
CA SER A 226 1.54 -14.39 -43.19
C SER A 226 2.60 -14.40 -42.10
N THR A 227 3.88 -14.38 -42.49
CA THR A 227 5.01 -14.35 -41.55
C THR A 227 4.98 -13.12 -40.63
N LEU A 228 4.59 -11.95 -41.18
CA LEU A 228 4.43 -10.71 -40.43
C LEU A 228 3.31 -10.81 -39.39
N ASN A 229 2.15 -11.37 -39.77
CA ASN A 229 0.99 -11.47 -38.88
C ASN A 229 1.25 -12.50 -37.76
N LEU A 230 1.91 -13.61 -38.08
CA LEU A 230 2.40 -14.57 -37.07
C LEU A 230 3.45 -13.95 -36.14
N GLN A 231 4.35 -13.10 -36.63
CA GLN A 231 5.29 -12.36 -35.77
C GLN A 231 4.56 -11.36 -34.86
N ARG A 232 3.58 -10.61 -35.38
CA ARG A 232 2.75 -9.67 -34.62
C ARG A 232 2.00 -10.36 -33.48
N VAL A 233 1.31 -11.47 -33.77
CA VAL A 233 0.56 -12.25 -32.77
C VAL A 233 1.50 -12.92 -31.77
N ARG A 234 2.67 -13.45 -32.18
CA ARG A 234 3.68 -13.95 -31.22
C ARG A 234 4.19 -12.86 -30.28
N HIS A 235 4.45 -11.64 -30.76
CA HIS A 235 4.89 -10.52 -29.94
C HIS A 235 3.81 -10.11 -28.91
N ILE A 236 2.56 -10.01 -29.35
CA ILE A 236 1.40 -9.75 -28.48
C ILE A 236 1.27 -10.86 -27.43
N LYS A 237 1.42 -12.14 -27.81
CA LYS A 237 1.40 -13.28 -26.88
C LYS A 237 2.54 -13.25 -25.86
N SER A 238 3.75 -12.86 -26.27
CA SER A 238 4.88 -12.70 -25.34
C SER A 238 4.63 -11.59 -24.32
N ARG A 239 4.02 -10.47 -24.74
CA ARG A 239 3.56 -9.41 -23.82
C ARG A 239 2.44 -9.90 -22.91
N LEU A 240 1.46 -10.65 -23.44
CA LEU A 240 0.35 -11.22 -22.66
C LEU A 240 0.85 -12.11 -21.52
N VAL A 241 1.75 -13.05 -21.80
CA VAL A 241 2.32 -13.94 -20.78
C VAL A 241 3.14 -13.16 -19.74
N ALA A 242 3.93 -12.17 -20.18
CA ALA A 242 4.73 -11.34 -19.28
C ALA A 242 3.87 -10.44 -18.38
N LEU A 243 2.76 -9.90 -18.89
CA LEU A 243 1.81 -9.07 -18.17
C LEU A 243 0.93 -9.89 -17.22
N PHE A 244 0.42 -11.04 -17.67
CA PHE A 244 -0.30 -11.99 -16.81
C PHE A 244 0.57 -12.41 -15.60
N GLY A 245 1.84 -12.77 -15.84
CA GLY A 245 2.81 -13.08 -14.78
C GLY A 245 3.29 -11.90 -13.93
N ARG A 246 2.84 -10.67 -14.20
CA ARG A 246 2.99 -9.48 -13.33
C ARG A 246 1.72 -9.23 -12.52
N VAL A 247 0.56 -9.24 -13.18
CA VAL A 247 -0.76 -9.11 -12.55
C VAL A 247 -0.98 -10.21 -11.51
N GLN A 248 -0.68 -11.47 -11.85
CA GLN A 248 -0.76 -12.60 -10.93
C GLN A 248 0.08 -12.34 -9.66
N LYS A 249 1.32 -11.89 -9.78
CA LYS A 249 2.18 -11.59 -8.61
C LYS A 249 1.68 -10.44 -7.74
N VAL A 250 0.88 -9.52 -8.28
CA VAL A 250 0.24 -8.47 -7.48
C VAL A 250 -1.02 -8.99 -6.80
N ARG A 251 -1.79 -9.86 -7.46
CA ARG A 251 -2.90 -10.61 -6.85
C ARG A 251 -2.41 -11.48 -5.69
N ASP A 252 -1.44 -12.36 -5.95
CA ASP A 252 -0.93 -13.33 -4.98
C ASP A 252 -0.32 -12.62 -3.75
N GLU A 253 0.36 -11.49 -3.94
CA GLU A 253 0.91 -10.69 -2.83
C GLU A 253 -0.20 -10.03 -1.99
N LEU A 254 -1.29 -9.57 -2.61
CA LEU A 254 -2.44 -9.02 -1.89
C LEU A 254 -3.26 -10.12 -1.19
N GLU A 255 -3.35 -11.32 -1.78
CA GLU A 255 -3.96 -12.51 -1.16
C GLU A 255 -3.20 -12.91 0.11
N ASN A 256 -1.88 -13.12 0.01
CA ASN A 256 -1.02 -13.45 1.15
C ASN A 256 -1.09 -12.40 2.29
N LEU A 257 -1.35 -11.12 1.95
CA LEU A 257 -1.43 -10.03 2.92
C LEU A 257 -2.81 -9.91 3.58
N LEU A 258 -3.88 -10.24 2.86
CA LEU A 258 -5.24 -10.34 3.40
C LEU A 258 -5.42 -11.59 4.28
N ASP A 259 -4.69 -12.68 3.98
CA ASP A 259 -4.73 -13.93 4.75
C ASP A 259 -4.09 -13.83 6.16
N ASP A 260 -3.32 -12.78 6.49
CA ASP A 260 -2.64 -12.64 7.80
C ASP A 260 -2.91 -11.30 8.51
N ASP A 261 -3.88 -11.34 9.43
CA ASP A 261 -4.16 -10.37 10.50
C ASP A 261 -2.91 -9.70 11.12
N MET A 262 -1.82 -10.47 11.30
CA MET A 262 -0.62 -10.00 11.99
C MET A 262 0.24 -9.11 11.10
N ASP A 263 0.44 -9.47 9.84
CA ASP A 263 1.19 -8.64 8.89
C ASP A 263 0.38 -7.37 8.51
N MET A 264 -0.97 -7.45 8.53
CA MET A 264 -1.84 -6.25 8.50
C MET A 264 -1.68 -5.37 9.75
N ALA A 265 -1.79 -5.95 10.95
CA ALA A 265 -1.59 -5.21 12.21
C ALA A 265 -0.18 -4.62 12.33
N GLU A 266 0.83 -5.25 11.71
CA GLU A 266 2.20 -4.75 11.71
C GLU A 266 2.34 -3.39 11.01
N MET A 267 1.44 -3.06 10.07
CA MET A 267 1.47 -1.82 9.28
C MET A 267 0.81 -0.60 9.95
N TYR A 268 0.22 -0.71 11.14
CA TYR A 268 -0.34 0.42 11.89
C TYR A 268 0.78 1.26 12.54
N LEU A 269 1.50 2.04 11.74
CA LEU A 269 2.72 2.73 12.15
C LEU A 269 2.47 3.96 13.02
N THR A 270 1.39 4.70 12.75
CA THR A 270 1.03 5.94 13.47
C THR A 270 0.65 5.62 14.92
N ASP A 271 -0.17 4.58 15.15
CA ASP A 271 -0.52 4.12 16.50
C ASP A 271 0.71 3.66 17.29
N LYS A 272 1.60 2.89 16.64
CA LYS A 272 2.88 2.47 17.23
C LYS A 272 3.78 3.64 17.60
N LEU A 273 3.87 4.66 16.74
CA LEU A 273 4.64 5.88 17.01
C LEU A 273 4.08 6.65 18.22
N VAL A 274 2.76 6.75 18.35
CA VAL A 274 2.11 7.42 19.50
C VAL A 274 2.32 6.63 20.78
N ASN A 275 2.19 5.31 20.75
CA ASN A 275 2.38 4.45 21.92
C ASN A 275 3.84 4.45 22.41
N GLN A 276 4.82 4.40 21.50
CA GLN A 276 6.25 4.53 21.85
C GLN A 276 6.56 5.86 22.57
N GLN A 277 5.96 6.97 22.10
CA GLN A 277 6.10 8.28 22.76
C GLN A 277 5.42 8.35 24.14
N ALA A 278 4.39 7.54 24.40
CA ALA A 278 3.76 7.48 25.71
C ALA A 278 4.60 6.68 26.73
N GLU A 279 5.26 5.60 26.29
CA GLU A 279 6.13 4.78 27.13
C GLU A 279 7.42 5.52 27.51
N ASP A 280 8.05 6.25 26.57
CA ASP A 280 9.24 7.11 26.83
C ASP A 280 9.00 8.27 27.83
N ILE A 281 7.73 8.58 28.15
CA ILE A 281 7.35 9.66 29.08
C ILE A 281 7.08 9.14 30.51
N ALA A 282 6.95 7.83 30.70
CA ALA A 282 6.79 7.24 32.02
C ALA A 282 8.13 7.28 32.79
N PRO A 283 8.20 7.92 33.99
CA PRO A 283 9.44 7.93 34.76
C PRO A 283 9.72 6.53 35.31
N SER A 284 10.81 5.92 34.83
CA SER A 284 11.31 4.65 35.37
C SER A 284 11.77 4.81 36.81
N GLU A 285 11.03 4.26 37.78
CA GLU A 285 11.53 4.13 39.15
C GLU A 285 12.68 3.10 39.17
N GLU A 286 13.92 3.58 39.21
CA GLU A 286 15.10 2.76 39.47
C GLU A 286 15.07 2.22 40.91
N VAL A 287 14.38 1.10 41.13
CA VAL A 287 14.42 0.37 42.40
C VAL A 287 15.46 -0.75 42.30
N ASN A 288 16.58 -0.52 42.97
CA ASN A 288 17.77 -1.38 43.02
C ASN A 288 17.46 -2.89 43.18
N ASN A 289 17.96 -3.71 42.24
CA ASN A 289 18.23 -5.11 42.52
C ASN A 289 19.64 -5.24 43.11
N ASP A 290 19.71 -5.42 44.43
CA ASP A 290 20.95 -5.79 45.14
C ASP A 290 21.27 -7.28 44.92
N ALA A 291 22.51 -7.68 45.18
CA ALA A 291 23.09 -8.89 44.62
C ALA A 291 22.79 -10.19 45.40
N SER A 292 22.73 -11.30 44.66
CA SER A 292 23.14 -12.62 45.17
C SER A 292 23.68 -13.49 44.03
N GLU A 293 25.01 -13.69 43.99
CA GLU A 293 25.64 -14.73 43.19
C GLU A 293 25.42 -16.10 43.85
N LEU A 294 24.92 -17.08 43.11
CA LEU A 294 25.09 -18.51 43.38
C LEU A 294 25.14 -19.27 42.05
N ASP A 295 26.19 -20.06 41.86
CA ASP A 295 26.32 -20.97 40.72
C ASP A 295 25.42 -22.20 40.88
N ASP A 296 24.79 -22.65 39.79
CA ASP A 296 24.49 -24.07 39.57
C ASP A 296 24.48 -24.37 38.05
N GLU A 297 25.25 -25.36 37.61
CA GLU A 297 25.34 -25.73 36.19
C GLU A 297 24.26 -26.78 35.85
N SER A 298 23.34 -26.44 34.94
CA SER A 298 22.48 -27.44 34.29
C SER A 298 22.21 -27.10 32.83
N ASP A 299 22.55 -28.05 31.94
CA ASP A 299 22.18 -28.02 30.53
C ASP A 299 20.68 -28.31 30.37
N ASP A 300 19.92 -27.41 29.74
CA ASP A 300 18.64 -27.75 29.11
C ASP A 300 18.45 -26.97 27.80
N ASP A 301 17.96 -27.67 26.77
CA ASP A 301 17.90 -27.20 25.39
C ASP A 301 16.49 -26.66 25.06
N SER A 302 16.28 -25.37 25.30
CA SER A 302 15.08 -24.68 24.85
C SER A 302 15.42 -23.38 24.12
N ASN A 303 15.35 -23.45 22.78
CA ASN A 303 15.50 -22.33 21.87
C ASN A 303 14.26 -21.41 21.94
N LYS A 304 14.10 -20.73 23.08
CA LYS A 304 12.94 -19.91 23.41
C LYS A 304 12.94 -18.66 22.54
N SER A 305 12.03 -18.60 21.58
CA SER A 305 11.80 -17.42 20.77
C SER A 305 11.49 -16.22 21.67
N ASN A 306 12.21 -15.11 21.47
CA ASN A 306 11.86 -13.83 22.05
C ASN A 306 10.58 -13.30 21.37
N SER A 307 9.45 -13.86 21.76
CA SER A 307 8.18 -13.15 21.72
C SER A 307 8.29 -11.98 22.71
N ALA A 308 8.85 -10.87 22.24
CA ALA A 308 8.75 -9.61 22.96
C ALA A 308 7.26 -9.34 23.19
N ASN A 309 6.88 -9.01 24.43
CA ASN A 309 5.49 -8.74 24.76
C ASN A 309 5.07 -7.44 24.08
N THR A 310 4.52 -7.51 22.87
CA THR A 310 3.73 -6.42 22.32
C THR A 310 2.57 -6.18 23.29
N THR A 311 2.45 -4.95 23.78
CA THR A 311 1.30 -4.55 24.58
C THR A 311 0.02 -4.82 23.80
N GLY A 312 -1.05 -5.25 24.48
CA GLY A 312 -2.23 -5.93 23.89
C GLY A 312 -3.16 -5.07 23.02
N PHE A 313 -2.59 -4.23 22.16
CA PHE A 313 -3.25 -3.40 21.16
C PHE A 313 -3.36 -4.20 19.86
N LYS A 314 -4.53 -4.83 19.61
CA LYS A 314 -4.90 -5.24 18.25
C LYS A 314 -5.57 -4.02 17.59
N PRO A 315 -4.95 -3.40 16.55
CA PRO A 315 -5.61 -2.33 15.80
C PRO A 315 -6.86 -2.87 15.10
N ASN A 316 -7.82 -1.99 14.78
CA ASN A 316 -8.95 -2.39 13.94
C ASN A 316 -8.50 -2.46 12.47
N ILE A 317 -8.16 -3.67 12.02
CA ILE A 317 -7.67 -3.96 10.67
C ILE A 317 -8.70 -3.67 9.57
N GLU A 318 -9.99 -3.58 9.91
CA GLU A 318 -11.14 -3.35 9.00
C GLU A 318 -10.92 -2.19 7.99
N GLU A 319 -10.32 -1.07 8.41
CA GLU A 319 -10.04 0.07 7.52
C GLU A 319 -8.98 -0.24 6.45
N LEU A 320 -7.98 -1.06 6.80
CA LEU A 320 -6.93 -1.52 5.89
C LEU A 320 -7.39 -2.71 5.05
N GLU A 321 -8.17 -3.63 5.64
CA GLU A 321 -8.79 -4.77 4.98
C GLU A 321 -9.66 -4.30 3.80
N MET A 322 -10.61 -3.38 4.04
CA MET A 322 -11.43 -2.77 2.98
C MET A 322 -10.61 -2.08 1.89
N LEU A 323 -9.48 -1.46 2.24
CA LEU A 323 -8.58 -0.81 1.28
C LEU A 323 -7.87 -1.85 0.40
N LEU A 324 -7.38 -2.93 0.99
CA LEU A 324 -6.70 -4.02 0.28
C LEU A 324 -7.69 -4.85 -0.56
N GLU A 325 -8.87 -5.17 -0.04
CA GLU A 325 -9.96 -5.82 -0.78
C GLU A 325 -10.34 -5.06 -2.06
N ALA A 326 -10.44 -3.72 -1.99
CA ALA A 326 -10.79 -2.90 -3.14
C ALA A 326 -9.75 -3.00 -4.27
N TYR A 327 -8.45 -3.04 -3.94
CA TYR A 327 -7.38 -3.23 -4.92
C TYR A 327 -7.23 -4.70 -5.35
N PHE A 328 -7.57 -5.66 -4.49
CA PHE A 328 -7.66 -7.08 -4.84
C PHE A 328 -8.76 -7.32 -5.90
N ALA A 329 -9.96 -6.76 -5.70
CA ALA A 329 -11.03 -6.80 -6.68
C ALA A 329 -10.63 -6.12 -8.02
N GLN A 330 -9.87 -5.02 -7.99
CA GLN A 330 -9.37 -4.38 -9.22
C GLN A 330 -8.33 -5.25 -9.94
N ILE A 331 -7.41 -5.91 -9.22
CA ILE A 331 -6.38 -6.75 -9.86
C ILE A 331 -6.97 -8.06 -10.39
N GLU A 332 -7.96 -8.65 -9.72
CA GLU A 332 -8.73 -9.79 -10.26
C GLU A 332 -9.58 -9.39 -11.47
N GLY A 333 -10.20 -8.20 -11.46
CA GLY A 333 -10.86 -7.65 -12.66
C GLY A 333 -9.89 -7.52 -13.85
N THR A 334 -8.66 -7.09 -13.58
CA THR A 334 -7.58 -7.00 -14.58
C THR A 334 -7.13 -8.38 -15.07
N LEU A 335 -7.02 -9.38 -14.17
CA LEU A 335 -6.66 -10.76 -14.50
C LEU A 335 -7.73 -11.45 -15.35
N ASN A 336 -9.01 -11.27 -15.02
CA ASN A 336 -10.15 -11.77 -15.79
C ASN A 336 -10.20 -11.17 -17.21
N LYS A 337 -9.88 -9.88 -17.33
CA LYS A 337 -9.73 -9.21 -18.63
C LYS A 337 -8.59 -9.80 -19.46
N LEU A 338 -7.42 -10.06 -18.85
CA LEU A 338 -6.31 -10.74 -19.52
C LEU A 338 -6.65 -12.18 -19.92
N SER A 339 -7.38 -12.92 -19.08
CA SER A 339 -7.86 -14.27 -19.37
C SER A 339 -8.76 -14.31 -20.62
N THR A 340 -9.66 -13.33 -20.77
CA THR A 340 -10.49 -13.16 -21.97
C THR A 340 -9.66 -12.96 -23.25
N VAL A 341 -8.62 -12.11 -23.19
CA VAL A 341 -7.66 -11.91 -24.30
C VAL A 341 -6.84 -13.19 -24.57
N CYS A 342 -6.55 -13.98 -23.54
CA CYS A 342 -5.88 -15.27 -23.64
C CYS A 342 -6.75 -16.30 -24.39
N ILE A 343 -7.98 -16.53 -23.93
CA ILE A 343 -8.94 -17.48 -24.51
C ILE A 343 -9.23 -17.16 -25.98
N THR A 344 -9.44 -15.88 -26.32
CA THR A 344 -9.65 -15.46 -27.71
C THR A 344 -8.42 -15.70 -28.60
N SER A 345 -7.20 -15.65 -28.05
CA SER A 345 -5.98 -16.04 -28.76
C SER A 345 -5.81 -17.56 -28.94
N TYR A 346 -6.41 -18.39 -28.08
CA TYR A 346 -6.39 -19.85 -28.17
C TYR A 346 -7.48 -20.44 -29.09
N SER A 347 -8.56 -19.70 -29.36
CA SER A 347 -9.70 -20.12 -30.20
C SER A 347 -9.35 -20.43 -31.67
N PHE A 348 -8.09 -20.24 -32.06
CA PHE A 348 -7.60 -20.46 -33.41
C PHE A 348 -7.52 -21.95 -33.80
N PRO A 349 -7.64 -22.29 -35.10
CA PRO A 349 -7.42 -23.65 -35.59
C PRO A 349 -6.11 -24.27 -35.06
N PRO A 350 -6.09 -25.55 -34.67
CA PRO A 350 -4.92 -26.18 -34.03
C PRO A 350 -3.60 -26.03 -34.79
N ALA A 351 -3.63 -25.95 -36.13
CA ALA A 351 -2.44 -25.70 -36.94
C ALA A 351 -1.86 -24.28 -36.79
N ILE A 352 -2.70 -23.26 -36.59
CA ILE A 352 -2.26 -21.89 -36.31
C ILE A 352 -1.71 -21.80 -34.88
N ASN A 353 -2.39 -22.44 -33.91
CA ASN A 353 -1.84 -22.59 -32.56
C ASN A 353 -0.45 -23.27 -32.61
N LEU A 354 -0.29 -24.40 -33.31
CA LEU A 354 1.01 -25.08 -33.40
C LEU A 354 2.12 -24.14 -33.94
N LEU A 355 1.81 -23.32 -34.96
CA LEU A 355 2.73 -22.31 -35.51
C LEU A 355 3.01 -21.12 -34.58
N ILE A 356 2.20 -20.89 -33.55
CA ILE A 356 2.38 -19.85 -32.53
C ILE A 356 3.10 -20.40 -31.28
N PHE A 357 2.85 -21.66 -30.90
CA PHE A 357 3.32 -22.27 -29.65
C PHE A 357 4.58 -23.14 -29.80
N SER A 358 4.95 -23.62 -30.99
CA SER A 358 6.10 -24.52 -31.27
C SER A 358 7.49 -24.11 -30.73
N ASN A 359 7.66 -22.89 -30.20
CA ASN A 359 8.94 -22.37 -29.70
C ASN A 359 8.93 -22.03 -28.19
N ASN A 360 7.89 -22.38 -27.43
CA ASN A 360 7.79 -22.03 -26.01
C ASN A 360 7.21 -23.19 -25.18
N ASN A 361 8.04 -23.80 -24.33
CA ASN A 361 7.60 -24.76 -23.31
C ASN A 361 6.82 -24.02 -22.21
N PHE A 362 5.51 -23.89 -22.38
CA PHE A 362 4.59 -23.42 -21.36
C PHE A 362 3.39 -24.37 -21.30
N GLU A 363 3.50 -25.36 -20.42
CA GLU A 363 2.33 -25.93 -19.77
C GLU A 363 1.77 -24.82 -18.86
N MET A 364 0.56 -24.34 -19.15
CA MET A 364 -0.15 -23.40 -18.28
C MET A 364 -1.63 -23.80 -18.23
N PHE A 365 -1.98 -24.43 -17.12
CA PHE A 365 -3.30 -24.51 -16.48
C PHE A 365 -4.51 -24.93 -17.33
N GLU A 366 -5.11 -26.05 -16.92
CA GLU A 366 -6.50 -26.37 -17.19
C GLU A 366 -7.40 -25.30 -16.54
N ILE A 367 -7.97 -24.41 -17.35
CA ILE A 367 -9.11 -23.59 -16.91
C ILE A 367 -10.29 -24.55 -16.76
N THR A 368 -10.72 -24.75 -15.50
CA THR A 368 -11.80 -25.68 -15.10
C THR A 368 -13.02 -24.89 -14.63
#